data_AF-A0A7L8RWJ1-F1
#
_entry.id   AF-A0A7L8RWJ1-F1
#
_cell.length_a   1.000
_cell.length_b   1.000
_cell.length_c   1.000
_cell.angle_alpha   90.00
_cell.angle_beta   90.00
_cell.angle_gamma   90.00
#
_symmetry.space_group_name_H-M   'P 1'
#
loop_
_entity.id
_entity.type
_entity.pdbx_description
1 polymer ?
#
loop_
_entity_poly.entity_id
_entity_poly.type
_entity_poly.pdbx_seq_one_letter_code
_entity_poly.pdbx_strand_id
1 'polypeptide(L)'
;MTVQAMFYVKGINHHATADAASVNVEVKLAAAFGSYLKGLPEGNGDWSKWTPSGELSLTITNPAAVAQFEIGEVYSLTFEKAAKLPPQ
;
A
#
# COMPACT_ATOMS: atom_id res chain seq x y z
N MET A 1 20.91 1.16 1.94
CA MET A 1 19.81 2.07 1.53
C MET A 1 18.54 1.26 1.52
N THR A 2 17.58 1.64 2.36
CA THR A 2 16.19 1.19 2.28
C THR A 2 15.44 2.18 1.39
N VAL A 3 14.52 1.69 0.54
CA VAL A 3 13.64 2.57 -0.24
C VAL A 3 12.35 2.70 0.56
N GLN A 4 11.99 3.92 0.95
CA GLN A 4 10.74 4.22 1.65
C GLN A 4 9.91 5.17 0.80
N ALA A 5 8.60 4.92 0.74
CA ALA A 5 7.64 5.73 0.02
C ALA A 5 6.32 5.81 0.79
N MET A 6 5.54 6.87 0.61
CA MET A 6 4.17 6.95 1.13
C MET A 6 3.16 6.83 0.00
N PHE A 7 2.13 6.03 0.23
CA PHE A 7 1.05 5.79 -0.70
C PHE A 7 -0.30 5.99 0.00
N TYR A 8 -1.27 6.60 -0.68
CA TYR A 8 -2.64 6.68 -0.17
C TYR A 8 -3.49 5.55 -0.74
N VAL A 9 -4.48 5.09 0.01
CA VAL A 9 -5.44 4.09 -0.48
C VAL A 9 -6.42 4.77 -1.44
N LYS A 10 -6.39 4.36 -2.71
CA LYS A 10 -7.28 4.88 -3.74
C LYS A 10 -8.58 4.08 -3.90
N GLY A 11 -8.60 2.83 -3.43
CA GLY A 11 -9.74 1.94 -3.61
C GLY A 11 -9.66 0.68 -2.75
N ILE A 12 -10.82 0.22 -2.29
CA ILE A 12 -11.04 -1.04 -1.59
C ILE A 12 -12.24 -1.69 -2.29
N ASN A 13 -11.98 -2.71 -3.10
CA ASN A 13 -12.98 -3.36 -3.93
C ASN A 13 -13.30 -4.75 -3.39
N HIS A 14 -14.53 -4.97 -2.95
CA HIS A 14 -14.99 -6.29 -2.52
C HIS A 14 -15.46 -7.09 -3.74
N HIS A 15 -14.75 -8.16 -4.06
CA HIS A 15 -15.11 -9.05 -5.15
C HIS A 15 -16.12 -10.11 -4.69
N ALA A 16 -17.09 -10.41 -5.54
CA ALA A 16 -18.01 -11.51 -5.31
C ALA A 16 -17.26 -12.84 -5.40
N THR A 17 -17.60 -13.76 -4.50
CA THR A 17 -17.13 -15.14 -4.45
C THR A 17 -18.32 -16.08 -4.56
N ALA A 18 -18.08 -17.33 -4.96
CA ALA A 18 -19.13 -18.35 -5.02
C ALA A 18 -19.70 -18.71 -3.64
N ASP A 19 -18.91 -18.49 -2.59
CA ASP A 19 -19.28 -18.66 -1.19
C ASP A 19 -19.35 -17.29 -0.50
N ALA A 20 -20.48 -16.99 0.16
CA ALA A 20 -20.72 -15.72 0.84
C ALA A 20 -19.82 -15.49 2.07
N ALA A 21 -19.24 -16.55 2.65
CA ALA A 21 -18.31 -16.44 3.77
C ALA A 21 -16.87 -16.13 3.32
N SER A 22 -16.56 -16.30 2.03
CA SER A 22 -15.22 -16.09 1.50
C SER A 22 -14.92 -14.59 1.36
N VAL A 23 -13.71 -14.19 1.78
CA VAL A 23 -13.21 -12.82 1.66
C VAL A 23 -12.30 -12.73 0.44
N ASN A 24 -12.62 -11.83 -0.48
CA ASN A 24 -11.78 -11.49 -1.63
C ASN A 24 -11.86 -9.98 -1.86
N VAL A 25 -10.86 -9.24 -1.38
CA VAL A 25 -10.85 -7.78 -1.43
C VAL A 25 -9.58 -7.30 -2.11
N GLU A 26 -9.72 -6.46 -3.12
CA GLU A 26 -8.60 -5.76 -3.74
C GLU A 26 -8.42 -4.39 -3.09
N VAL A 27 -7.26 -4.16 -2.48
CA VAL A 27 -6.84 -2.86 -1.97
C VAL A 27 -5.85 -2.25 -2.97
N LYS A 28 -6.16 -1.07 -3.48
CA LYS A 28 -5.28 -0.30 -4.37
C LYS A 28 -4.73 0.92 -3.68
N LEU A 29 -3.43 1.13 -3.84
CA LEU A 29 -2.72 2.29 -3.33
C LEU A 29 -2.02 3.04 -4.47
N ALA A 30 -1.89 4.36 -4.34
CA ALA A 30 -1.15 5.20 -5.27
C ALA A 30 -0.18 6.12 -4.53
N ALA A 31 0.91 6.51 -5.19
CA ALA A 31 1.91 7.42 -4.63
C ALA A 31 1.26 8.69 -4.04
N ALA A 32 1.61 9.02 -2.78
CA ALA A 32 1.11 10.21 -2.10
C ALA A 32 2.04 11.40 -2.34
N PHE A 33 1.50 12.49 -2.89
CA PHE A 33 2.24 13.73 -3.14
C PHE A 33 1.36 14.95 -2.88
N GLY A 34 1.95 16.14 -2.79
CA GLY A 34 1.18 17.38 -2.61
C GLY A 34 0.30 17.37 -1.36
N SER A 35 -1.00 17.61 -1.53
CA SER A 35 -1.97 17.71 -0.42
C SER A 35 -2.11 16.43 0.40
N TYR A 36 -1.84 15.26 -0.19
CA TYR A 36 -1.87 13.98 0.53
C TYR A 36 -0.80 13.89 1.63
N LEU A 37 0.25 14.71 1.59
CA LEU A 37 1.32 14.72 2.59
C LEU A 37 1.05 15.71 3.74
N LYS A 38 -0.07 16.44 3.71
CA LYS A 38 -0.36 17.47 4.71
C LYS A 38 -0.56 16.87 6.10
N GLY A 39 0.26 17.28 7.05
CA GLY A 39 0.17 16.82 8.44
C GLY A 39 0.86 15.48 8.71
N LEU A 40 1.54 14.90 7.72
CA LEU A 40 2.36 13.70 7.89
C LEU A 40 3.82 14.06 8.16
N PRO A 41 4.61 13.12 8.73
CA PRO A 41 6.05 13.32 8.90
C PRO A 41 6.72 13.70 7.57
N GLU A 42 7.66 14.65 7.63
CA GLU A 42 8.47 15.00 6.47
C GLU A 42 9.26 13.77 5.98
N GLY A 43 9.37 13.59 4.66
CA GLY A 43 10.19 12.53 4.09
C GLY A 43 9.75 12.03 2.72
N ASN A 44 8.44 12.03 2.41
CA ASN A 44 8.00 11.54 1.11
C ASN A 44 8.11 12.58 -0.02
N GLY A 45 8.35 13.86 0.29
CA GLY A 45 8.45 14.94 -0.69
C GLY A 45 9.61 14.72 -1.68
N ASP A 46 10.79 14.35 -1.17
CA ASP A 46 11.96 14.08 -2.01
C ASP A 46 11.77 12.83 -2.87
N TRP A 47 11.21 11.76 -2.30
CA TRP A 47 10.88 10.55 -3.08
C TRP A 47 9.88 10.87 -4.18
N SER A 48 8.77 11.53 -3.85
CA SER A 48 7.68 11.83 -4.79
C SER A 48 8.09 12.84 -5.87
N LYS A 49 9.08 13.69 -5.60
CA LYS A 49 9.64 14.60 -6.61
C LYS A 49 10.21 13.83 -7.80
N TRP A 50 10.89 12.72 -7.54
CA TRP A 50 11.53 11.89 -8.57
C TRP A 50 10.68 10.69 -8.97
N THR A 51 9.73 10.29 -8.13
CA THR A 51 8.83 9.16 -8.37
C THR A 51 7.38 9.58 -8.04
N PRO A 52 6.79 10.52 -8.81
CA PRO A 52 5.46 11.06 -8.51
C PRO A 52 4.32 10.07 -8.77
N SER A 53 4.63 8.94 -9.42
CA SER A 53 3.66 7.93 -9.81
C SER A 53 4.12 6.53 -9.41
N GLY A 54 3.19 5.75 -8.88
CA GLY A 54 3.37 4.34 -8.55
C GLY A 54 2.04 3.76 -8.09
N GLU A 55 1.87 2.45 -8.25
CA GLU A 55 0.68 1.71 -7.81
C GLU A 55 1.10 0.42 -7.10
N LEU A 56 0.37 0.09 -6.04
CA LEU A 56 0.38 -1.23 -5.40
C LEU A 56 -1.06 -1.75 -5.39
N SER A 57 -1.26 -2.98 -5.86
CA SER A 57 -2.54 -3.68 -5.74
C SER A 57 -2.33 -4.97 -4.95
N LEU A 58 -3.17 -5.20 -3.94
CA LEU A 58 -3.14 -6.36 -3.07
C LEU A 58 -4.51 -7.03 -3.08
N THR A 59 -4.59 -8.29 -3.47
CA THR A 59 -5.75 -9.12 -3.20
C THR A 59 -5.59 -9.76 -1.82
N ILE A 60 -6.48 -9.40 -0.89
CA ILE A 60 -6.45 -9.79 0.51
C ILE A 60 -7.64 -10.72 0.78
N THR A 61 -7.33 -11.88 1.37
CA THR A 61 -8.32 -12.87 1.83
C THR A 61 -8.45 -12.92 3.35
N ASN A 62 -7.55 -12.26 4.09
CA ASN A 62 -7.64 -12.12 5.54
C ASN A 62 -8.47 -10.87 5.91
N PRO A 63 -9.67 -11.00 6.48
CA PRO A 63 -10.53 -9.86 6.81
C PRO A 63 -9.90 -8.91 7.82
N ALA A 64 -9.10 -9.42 8.77
CA ALA A 64 -8.41 -8.58 9.75
C ALA A 64 -7.36 -7.67 9.10
N ALA A 65 -6.75 -8.11 7.99
CA ALA A 65 -5.82 -7.31 7.22
C ALA A 65 -6.54 -6.26 6.36
N VAL A 66 -7.70 -6.59 5.79
CA VAL A 66 -8.53 -5.61 5.07
C VAL A 66 -8.93 -4.45 5.99
N ALA A 67 -9.31 -4.75 7.22
CA ALA A 67 -9.73 -3.75 8.21
C ALA A 67 -8.62 -2.76 8.63
N GLN A 68 -7.36 -2.99 8.24
CA GLN A 68 -6.26 -2.05 8.47
C GLN A 68 -6.19 -0.93 7.42
N PHE A 69 -6.95 -1.05 6.32
CA PHE A 69 -6.94 -0.08 5.22
C PHE A 69 -8.17 0.82 5.24
N GLU A 70 -7.95 2.11 5.09
CA GLU A 70 -9.00 3.12 4.97
C GLU A 70 -8.79 3.98 3.73
N ILE A 71 -9.87 4.26 3.00
CA ILE A 71 -9.83 5.06 1.76
C ILE A 71 -9.30 6.48 2.07
N GLY A 72 -8.34 6.95 1.28
CA GLY A 72 -7.74 8.27 1.41
C GLY A 72 -6.61 8.36 2.45
N GLU A 73 -6.52 7.40 3.38
CA GLU A 73 -5.44 7.33 4.35
C GLU A 73 -4.11 6.96 3.70
N VAL A 74 -3.03 7.46 4.31
CA VAL A 74 -1.66 7.36 3.79
C VAL A 74 -0.83 6.38 4.61
N TYR A 75 -0.19 5.46 3.91
CA TYR A 75 0.63 4.39 4.48
C TYR A 75 2.08 4.56 4.04
N SER A 76 3.01 4.34 4.97
CA SER A 76 4.43 4.21 4.65
C SER A 76 4.76 2.79 4.20
N LEU A 77 5.39 2.67 3.04
CA LEU A 77 5.87 1.43 2.45
C LEU A 77 7.39 1.43 2.50
N THR A 78 7.97 0.37 3.06
CA THR A 78 9.41 0.15 3.09
C THR A 78 9.75 -1.06 2.24
N PHE A 79 10.61 -0.86 1.24
CA PHE A 79 11.13 -1.93 0.41
C PHE A 79 12.47 -2.40 0.97
N GLU A 80 12.47 -3.62 1.47
CA GLU A 80 13.66 -4.32 1.92
C GLU A 80 14.02 -5.39 0.90
N LYS A 81 15.31 -5.48 0.57
CA LYS A 81 15.79 -6.52 -0.34
C LYS A 81 15.72 -7.86 0.38
N ALA A 82 15.03 -8.82 -0.21
CA ALA A 82 14.98 -10.18 0.31
C ALA A 82 16.39 -10.77 0.48
N ALA A 83 16.67 -11.34 1.65
CA ALA A 83 17.88 -12.09 1.88
C ALA A 83 17.79 -13.43 1.12
N LYS A 84 18.86 -13.80 0.41
CA LYS A 84 19.00 -15.17 -0.07
C LYS A 84 19.30 -16.05 1.14
N LEU A 85 18.49 -17.07 1.38
CA LEU A 85 18.90 -18.14 2.28
C LEU A 85 20.17 -18.80 1.72
N PRO A 86 21.13 -19.18 2.57
CA PRO A 86 22.26 -19.99 2.11
C PRO A 86 21.70 -21.27 1.47
N PRO A 87 22.35 -21.80 0.41
CA PRO A 87 21.97 -23.09 -0.14
C PRO A 87 22.01 -24.15 0.97
N GLN A 88 20.93 -24.93 1.02
CA GLN A 88 20.73 -26.08 1.91
C GLN A 88 21.63 -27.25 1.55
#